data_AF-A0A9W6SMB0-F1
#
_entry.id   AF-A0A9W6SMB0-F1
#
_cell.length_a   1.000
_cell.length_b   1.000
_cell.length_c   1.000
_cell.angle_alpha   90.00
_cell.angle_beta   90.00
_cell.angle_gamma   90.00
#
_symmetry.space_group_name_H-M   'P 1'
#
loop_
_entity.id
_entity.type
_entity.pdbx_description
1 polymer ?
#
loop_
_entity_poly.entity_id
_entity_poly.type
_entity_poly.pdbx_seq_one_letter_code
_entity_poly.pdbx_strand_id
1 'polypeptide(L)'
;MNRLVKAIAALFVATALVVVTTSPAHAVNVRYRAAQSCFVDGREFRAEIKTYGKPTTAGQYTEVQQWGYVMEAAGGDASNSRVEATRVKWVDGSWKRLSGIGYDTAAREDSYWHAGQFQSDPAPYIGYDTVGPFAVMVRVYFDASIFKTCQVTLRPYDLYWIG
;
A
#
# COMPACT_ATOMS: atom_id res chain seq x y z
N MET A 1 26.59 -15.39 61.81
CA MET A 1 25.89 -14.09 61.89
C MET A 1 25.61 -13.61 60.48
N ASN A 2 24.33 -13.51 60.14
CA ASN A 2 23.78 -13.10 58.85
C ASN A 2 24.18 -11.68 58.46
N ARG A 3 24.51 -11.44 57.18
CA ARG A 3 23.94 -10.31 56.40
C ARG A 3 23.81 -10.70 54.92
N LEU A 4 22.57 -11.06 54.57
CA LEU A 4 21.99 -10.96 53.23
C LEU A 4 22.02 -9.51 52.72
N VAL A 5 21.66 -9.34 51.43
CA VAL A 5 21.05 -8.17 50.74
C VAL A 5 21.97 -7.53 49.70
N LYS A 6 21.61 -7.29 48.43
CA LYS A 6 20.44 -7.62 47.57
C LYS A 6 20.93 -7.38 46.13
N ALA A 7 20.70 -8.32 45.22
CA ALA A 7 20.79 -8.05 43.78
C ALA A 7 19.50 -7.30 43.37
N ILE A 8 19.65 -6.13 42.75
CA ILE A 8 18.54 -5.40 42.13
C ILE A 8 18.56 -5.78 40.65
N ALA A 9 17.65 -6.67 40.25
CA ALA A 9 17.35 -6.91 38.86
C ALA A 9 16.40 -5.79 38.37
N ALA A 10 16.90 -4.93 37.48
CA ALA A 10 16.06 -3.95 36.80
C ALA A 10 15.20 -4.69 35.77
N LEU A 11 13.90 -4.81 36.07
CA LEU A 11 12.90 -5.32 35.13
C LEU A 11 12.57 -4.20 34.13
N PHE A 12 13.20 -4.20 32.96
CA PHE A 12 12.77 -3.36 31.85
C PHE A 12 11.46 -3.93 31.27
N VAL A 13 10.33 -3.36 31.69
CA VAL A 13 9.05 -3.59 31.03
C VAL A 13 9.09 -2.81 29.71
N ALA A 14 9.38 -3.51 28.61
CA ALA A 14 9.18 -2.97 27.27
C ALA A 14 7.67 -2.88 27.02
N THR A 15 7.09 -1.70 27.28
CA THR A 15 5.72 -1.39 26.91
C THR A 15 5.65 -1.33 25.39
N ALA A 16 5.21 -2.43 24.76
CA ALA A 16 4.90 -2.44 23.34
C ALA A 16 3.69 -1.51 23.12
N LEU A 17 3.96 -0.30 22.64
CA LEU A 17 2.92 0.61 22.17
C LEU A 17 2.34 -0.01 20.90
N VAL A 18 1.22 -0.73 21.04
CA VAL A 18 0.43 -1.15 19.88
C VAL A 18 -0.22 0.10 19.33
N VAL A 19 0.42 0.72 18.33
CA VAL A 19 -0.19 1.78 17.54
C VAL A 19 -1.31 1.12 16.74
N VAL A 20 -2.54 1.19 17.26
CA VAL A 20 -3.74 0.82 16.52
C VAL A 20 -3.97 1.94 15.51
N THR A 21 -3.37 1.80 14.32
CA THR A 21 -3.77 2.60 13.18
C THR A 21 -5.22 2.23 12.88
N THR A 22 -6.15 3.17 13.09
CA THR A 22 -7.55 2.97 12.73
C THR A 22 -7.62 2.75 11.22
N SER A 23 -7.75 1.49 10.80
CA SER A 23 -8.02 1.16 9.40
C SER A 23 -9.26 1.95 8.95
N PRO A 24 -9.28 2.51 7.73
CA PRO A 24 -10.46 3.19 7.23
C PRO A 24 -11.66 2.23 7.28
N ALA A 25 -12.84 2.78 7.56
CA ALA A 25 -14.09 2.05 7.82
C ALA A 25 -14.52 1.03 6.73
N HIS A 26 -13.83 0.99 5.59
CA HIS A 26 -14.03 0.04 4.49
C HIS A 26 -13.27 -1.29 4.64
N ALA A 27 -12.38 -1.45 5.64
CA ALA A 27 -11.52 -2.63 5.78
C ALA A 27 -12.19 -3.88 6.40
N VAL A 28 -13.51 -3.87 6.64
CA VAL A 28 -14.20 -4.86 7.50
C VAL A 28 -14.23 -6.28 6.91
N ASN A 29 -13.91 -6.48 5.62
CA ASN A 29 -14.01 -7.78 4.95
C ASN A 29 -12.80 -8.12 4.05
N VAL A 30 -11.59 -7.64 4.34
CA VAL A 30 -10.41 -7.96 3.51
C VAL A 30 -10.01 -9.43 3.65
N ARG A 31 -9.79 -10.13 2.53
CA ARG A 31 -9.36 -11.55 2.49
C ARG A 31 -8.15 -11.80 1.61
N TYR A 32 -7.93 -10.92 0.64
CA TYR A 32 -6.83 -11.01 -0.31
C TYR A 32 -5.99 -9.74 -0.31
N ARG A 33 -4.71 -9.90 -0.62
CA ARG A 33 -3.73 -8.81 -0.76
C ARG A 33 -2.95 -8.97 -2.05
N ALA A 34 -2.68 -7.88 -2.74
CA ALA A 34 -1.65 -7.81 -3.78
C ALA A 34 -0.65 -6.74 -3.34
N ALA A 35 0.65 -7.07 -3.40
CA ALA A 35 1.73 -6.18 -3.02
C ALA A 35 2.88 -6.30 -4.01
N GLN A 36 3.48 -5.17 -4.37
CA GLN A 36 4.65 -5.10 -5.24
C GLN A 36 5.57 -3.98 -4.77
N SER A 37 6.82 -4.00 -5.22
CA SER A 37 7.77 -2.93 -4.97
C SER A 37 8.58 -2.55 -6.22
N CYS A 38 9.14 -1.35 -6.17
CA CYS A 38 10.10 -0.84 -7.14
C CYS A 38 11.17 -0.01 -6.42
N PHE A 39 12.32 0.18 -7.09
CA PHE A 39 13.45 0.94 -6.53
C PHE A 39 13.74 2.16 -7.39
N VAL A 40 14.06 3.28 -6.73
CA VAL A 40 14.54 4.51 -7.37
C VAL A 40 15.68 5.08 -6.53
N ASP A 41 16.84 5.31 -7.13
CA ASP A 41 18.02 5.86 -6.45
C ASP A 41 18.39 5.09 -5.16
N GLY A 42 18.23 3.77 -5.18
CA GLY A 42 18.52 2.90 -4.02
C GLY A 42 17.45 2.90 -2.93
N ARG A 43 16.34 3.63 -3.10
CA ARG A 43 15.18 3.63 -2.18
C ARG A 43 14.09 2.69 -2.65
N GLU A 44 13.57 1.86 -1.77
CA GLU A 44 12.41 1.00 -2.03
C GLU A 44 11.09 1.79 -1.88
N PHE A 45 10.21 1.64 -2.86
CA PHE A 45 8.79 1.95 -2.76
C PHE A 45 7.98 0.65 -2.82
N ARG A 46 7.07 0.46 -1.86
CA ARG A 46 6.17 -0.69 -1.82
C ARG A 46 4.73 -0.17 -1.84
N ALA A 47 3.87 -0.79 -2.62
CA ALA A 47 2.44 -0.50 -2.56
C ALA A 47 1.62 -1.77 -2.52
N GLU A 48 0.42 -1.65 -1.97
CA GLU A 48 -0.47 -2.78 -1.78
C GLU A 48 -1.94 -2.38 -1.89
N ILE A 49 -2.75 -3.36 -2.26
CA ILE A 49 -4.20 -3.30 -2.19
C ILE A 49 -4.72 -4.51 -1.41
N LYS A 50 -5.89 -4.35 -0.79
CA LYS A 50 -6.65 -5.44 -0.19
C LYS A 50 -8.07 -5.47 -0.72
N THR A 51 -8.57 -6.68 -0.92
CA THR A 51 -9.87 -6.96 -1.52
C THR A 51 -10.60 -8.06 -0.76
N TYR A 52 -11.92 -8.14 -0.94
CA TYR A 52 -12.72 -9.26 -0.44
C TYR A 52 -12.59 -10.52 -1.31
N GLY A 53 -12.58 -10.35 -2.63
CA GLY A 53 -12.53 -11.44 -3.60
C GLY A 53 -11.20 -11.53 -4.34
N LYS A 54 -10.98 -12.66 -5.02
CA LYS A 54 -9.91 -12.84 -6.01
C LYS A 54 -10.52 -13.26 -7.33
N PRO A 55 -10.81 -12.29 -8.22
CA PRO A 55 -11.25 -12.60 -9.58
C PRO A 55 -10.21 -13.48 -10.28
N THR A 56 -10.65 -14.51 -10.98
CA THR A 56 -9.76 -15.44 -11.71
C THR A 56 -10.14 -15.60 -13.18
N THR A 57 -11.35 -15.18 -13.57
CA THR A 57 -11.86 -15.31 -14.93
C THR A 57 -12.58 -14.05 -15.41
N ALA A 58 -12.79 -13.96 -16.73
CA ALA A 58 -13.52 -12.86 -17.36
C ALA A 58 -14.94 -12.70 -16.79
N GLY A 59 -15.36 -11.44 -16.61
CA GLY A 59 -16.65 -11.08 -16.01
C GLY A 59 -16.63 -11.03 -14.48
N GLN A 60 -15.53 -11.41 -13.83
CA GLN A 60 -15.40 -11.32 -12.37
C GLN A 60 -14.69 -10.04 -11.95
N TYR A 61 -15.24 -9.39 -10.93
CA TYR A 61 -14.68 -8.19 -10.31
C TYR A 61 -14.73 -8.27 -8.79
N THR A 62 -13.88 -7.49 -8.15
CA THR A 62 -13.91 -7.28 -6.71
C THR A 62 -13.56 -5.83 -6.39
N GLU A 63 -14.17 -5.30 -5.35
CA GLU A 63 -13.86 -3.98 -4.82
C GLU A 63 -12.49 -3.97 -4.14
N VAL A 64 -11.76 -2.87 -4.32
CA VAL A 64 -10.57 -2.54 -3.55
C VAL A 64 -11.02 -1.86 -2.26
N GLN A 65 -10.91 -2.57 -1.14
CA GLN A 65 -11.36 -2.12 0.17
C GLN A 65 -10.31 -1.30 0.93
N GLN A 66 -9.04 -1.52 0.61
CA GLN A 66 -7.92 -0.75 1.14
C GLN A 66 -6.83 -0.65 0.08
N TRP A 67 -6.14 0.49 0.04
CA TRP A 67 -4.86 0.63 -0.62
C TRP A 67 -3.90 1.42 0.28
N GLY A 68 -2.62 1.34 -0.02
CA GLY A 68 -1.61 2.14 0.67
C GLY A 68 -0.22 1.80 0.20
N TYR A 69 0.76 2.31 0.94
CA TYR A 69 2.16 2.24 0.52
C TYR A 69 3.14 2.34 1.70
N VAL A 70 4.40 2.00 1.42
CA VAL A 70 5.58 2.24 2.26
C VAL A 70 6.63 2.89 1.37
N MET A 71 7.27 3.93 1.89
CA MET A 71 8.44 4.55 1.27
C MET A 71 9.62 4.39 2.22
N GLU A 72 10.70 3.80 1.73
CA GLU A 72 11.94 3.70 2.51
C GLU A 72 12.41 5.09 2.94
N ALA A 73 12.80 5.23 4.20
CA ALA A 73 13.28 6.48 4.76
C ALA A 73 14.55 6.97 4.05
N ALA A 74 14.52 8.23 3.62
CA ALA A 74 15.70 8.92 3.11
C ALA A 74 16.30 9.81 4.21
N GLY A 75 17.63 9.90 4.26
CA GLY A 75 18.31 10.91 5.07
C GLY A 75 18.15 12.30 4.43
N GLY A 76 17.05 13.00 4.69
CA GLY A 76 16.75 14.30 4.09
C GLY A 76 15.30 14.79 4.32
N ASP A 77 14.91 15.88 3.66
CA ASP A 77 13.56 16.45 3.74
C ASP A 77 12.53 15.60 2.96
N ALA A 78 12.10 14.52 3.60
CA ALA A 78 11.14 13.52 3.15
C ALA A 78 9.68 14.03 3.00
N SER A 79 9.44 15.35 3.13
CA SER A 79 8.09 15.92 3.27
C SER A 79 7.42 16.34 1.95
N ASN A 80 8.11 16.22 0.82
CA ASN A 80 7.62 16.65 -0.49
C ASN A 80 7.29 15.50 -1.45
N SER A 81 7.29 14.26 -0.97
CA SER A 81 6.98 13.12 -1.83
C SER A 81 5.49 13.03 -2.15
N ARG A 82 5.16 12.43 -3.29
CA ARG A 82 3.78 12.23 -3.73
C ARG A 82 3.53 10.78 -4.15
N VAL A 83 2.38 10.24 -3.76
CA VAL A 83 1.90 8.93 -4.22
C VAL A 83 0.54 9.08 -4.89
N GLU A 84 0.37 8.45 -6.05
CA GLU A 84 -0.87 8.45 -6.84
C GLU A 84 -1.33 7.01 -7.10
N ALA A 85 -2.56 6.69 -6.72
CA ALA A 85 -3.23 5.45 -7.10
C ALA A 85 -4.22 5.71 -8.23
N THR A 86 -4.14 4.92 -9.29
CA THR A 86 -4.98 5.05 -10.50
C THR A 86 -5.48 3.69 -10.92
N ARG A 87 -6.75 3.62 -11.32
CA ARG A 87 -7.32 2.43 -11.95
C ARG A 87 -6.85 2.35 -13.39
N VAL A 88 -6.33 1.19 -13.78
CA VAL A 88 -5.80 0.95 -15.13
C VAL A 88 -6.43 -0.29 -15.75
N LYS A 89 -6.45 -0.34 -17.09
CA LYS A 89 -6.88 -1.51 -17.87
C LYS A 89 -5.79 -1.92 -18.86
N TRP A 90 -5.55 -3.22 -18.99
CA TRP A 90 -4.68 -3.76 -20.03
C TRP A 90 -5.46 -3.88 -21.33
N VAL A 91 -5.05 -3.13 -22.35
CA VAL A 91 -5.64 -3.14 -23.70
C VAL A 91 -4.52 -2.98 -24.72
N ASP A 92 -4.55 -3.77 -25.79
CA ASP A 92 -3.62 -3.69 -26.92
C ASP A 92 -2.14 -3.68 -26.49
N GLY A 93 -1.77 -4.57 -25.56
CA GLY A 93 -0.39 -4.74 -25.12
C GLY A 93 0.14 -3.65 -24.17
N SER A 94 -0.73 -2.80 -23.61
CA SER A 94 -0.32 -1.75 -22.68
C SER A 94 -1.36 -1.43 -21.60
N TRP A 95 -0.91 -0.86 -20.48
CA TRP A 95 -1.79 -0.34 -19.43
C TRP A 95 -2.29 1.06 -19.79
N LYS A 96 -3.61 1.23 -19.83
CA LYS A 96 -4.29 2.52 -20.02
C LYS A 96 -4.87 3.00 -18.70
N ARG A 97 -4.63 4.27 -18.37
CA ARG A 97 -5.24 4.94 -17.21
C ARG A 97 -6.72 5.19 -17.47
N LEU A 98 -7.55 4.92 -16.47
CA LEU A 98 -8.99 5.15 -16.54
C LEU A 98 -9.43 6.27 -15.61
N SER A 99 -9.19 6.11 -14.30
CA SER A 99 -9.68 7.03 -13.27
C SER A 99 -8.75 7.05 -12.06
N GLY A 100 -8.68 8.19 -11.38
CA GLY A 100 -7.99 8.30 -10.10
C GLY A 100 -8.69 7.46 -9.02
N ILE A 101 -7.91 6.88 -8.12
CA ILE A 101 -8.38 6.17 -6.93
C ILE A 101 -8.16 7.04 -5.69
N GLY A 102 -6.97 7.64 -5.61
CA GLY A 102 -6.58 8.51 -4.53
C GLY A 102 -5.15 9.00 -4.72
N TYR A 103 -4.78 10.01 -3.95
CA TYR A 103 -3.41 10.53 -3.92
C TYR A 103 -3.03 10.95 -2.51
N ASP A 104 -1.73 11.02 -2.26
CA ASP A 104 -1.12 11.66 -1.12
C ASP A 104 -0.03 12.61 -1.63
N THR A 105 -0.20 13.91 -1.44
CA THR A 105 0.72 14.95 -1.93
C THR A 105 1.79 15.34 -0.91
N ALA A 106 1.71 14.83 0.31
CA ALA A 106 2.68 15.04 1.38
C ALA A 106 3.10 13.67 1.95
N ALA A 107 3.35 12.73 1.04
CA ALA A 107 3.71 11.37 1.35
C ALA A 107 5.07 11.36 2.08
N ARG A 108 5.15 10.58 3.15
CA ARG A 108 6.32 10.55 4.05
C ARG A 108 7.23 9.38 3.71
N GLU A 109 8.52 9.66 3.60
CA GLU A 109 9.58 8.65 3.52
C GLU A 109 10.08 8.32 4.93
N ASP A 110 9.36 7.43 5.61
CA ASP A 110 9.63 7.08 7.02
C ASP A 110 9.67 5.56 7.28
N SER A 111 9.66 4.75 6.22
CA SER A 111 9.61 3.28 6.28
C SER A 111 8.36 2.70 6.98
N TYR A 112 7.34 3.52 7.25
CA TYR A 112 6.07 3.08 7.82
C TYR A 112 4.99 2.89 6.75
N TRP A 113 3.96 2.13 7.11
CA TRP A 113 2.78 1.94 6.29
C TRP A 113 1.86 3.15 6.36
N HIS A 114 1.48 3.67 5.19
CA HIS A 114 0.52 4.76 5.03
C HIS A 114 -0.73 4.25 4.30
N ALA A 115 -1.88 4.38 4.96
CA ALA A 115 -3.16 4.06 4.34
C ALA A 115 -3.55 5.17 3.37
N GLY A 116 -3.74 4.81 2.11
CA GLY A 116 -4.18 5.75 1.09
C GLY A 116 -5.65 6.13 1.27
N GLN A 117 -5.98 7.40 1.03
CA GLN A 117 -7.36 7.88 1.06
C GLN A 117 -8.02 7.63 -0.29
N PHE A 118 -9.22 7.04 -0.29
CA PHE A 118 -10.04 6.98 -1.50
C PHE A 118 -10.64 8.36 -1.78
N GLN A 119 -10.57 8.77 -3.04
CA GLN A 119 -11.18 10.01 -3.52
C GLN A 119 -12.31 9.76 -4.52
N SER A 120 -12.46 8.50 -4.95
CA SER A 120 -13.56 8.06 -5.80
C SER A 120 -14.64 7.38 -4.94
N ASP A 121 -15.89 7.82 -5.09
CA ASP A 121 -17.11 7.11 -4.67
C ASP A 121 -17.93 6.81 -5.94
N PRO A 122 -18.21 5.53 -6.29
CA PRO A 122 -17.95 4.32 -5.51
C PRO A 122 -16.46 3.91 -5.46
N ALA A 123 -16.14 3.06 -4.48
CA ALA A 123 -14.83 2.46 -4.33
C ALA A 123 -14.39 1.74 -5.63
N PRO A 124 -13.10 1.82 -5.99
CA PRO A 124 -12.63 1.28 -7.25
C PRO A 124 -12.61 -0.26 -7.21
N TYR A 125 -12.69 -0.87 -8.39
CA TYR A 125 -12.67 -2.32 -8.54
C TYR A 125 -11.57 -2.78 -9.49
N ILE A 126 -11.11 -4.01 -9.25
CA ILE A 126 -10.19 -4.76 -10.11
C ILE A 126 -10.84 -6.08 -10.53
N GLY A 127 -10.37 -6.68 -11.61
CA GLY A 127 -10.96 -7.92 -12.15
C GLY A 127 -10.61 -8.12 -13.61
N TYR A 128 -11.45 -8.86 -14.32
CA TYR A 128 -11.27 -9.15 -15.74
C TYR A 128 -12.54 -8.83 -16.51
N ASP A 129 -12.43 -8.09 -17.61
CA ASP A 129 -13.44 -8.19 -18.67
C ASP A 129 -13.00 -9.19 -19.74
N THR A 130 -13.68 -9.19 -20.87
CA THR A 130 -13.38 -10.06 -22.02
C THR A 130 -12.12 -9.67 -22.78
N VAL A 131 -11.61 -8.45 -22.58
CA VAL A 131 -10.46 -7.89 -23.30
C VAL A 131 -9.19 -7.95 -22.44
N GLY A 132 -9.31 -7.77 -21.13
CA GLY A 132 -8.17 -7.84 -20.24
C GLY A 132 -8.46 -7.47 -18.79
N PRO A 133 -7.43 -7.53 -17.93
CA PRO A 133 -7.53 -7.17 -16.53
C PRO A 133 -7.69 -5.67 -16.31
N PHE A 134 -8.47 -5.33 -15.29
CA PHE A 134 -8.39 -4.08 -14.56
C PHE A 134 -7.50 -4.27 -13.34
N ALA A 135 -6.65 -3.28 -13.07
CA ALA A 135 -5.68 -3.30 -11.97
C ALA A 135 -5.60 -1.93 -11.30
N VAL A 136 -4.85 -1.86 -10.20
CA VAL A 136 -4.44 -0.59 -9.59
C VAL A 136 -2.98 -0.34 -9.91
N MET A 137 -2.69 0.82 -10.49
CA MET A 137 -1.33 1.32 -10.64
C MET A 137 -1.07 2.33 -9.53
N VAL A 138 -0.02 2.10 -8.74
CA VAL A 138 0.43 3.05 -7.72
C VAL A 138 1.77 3.60 -8.16
N ARG A 139 1.86 4.93 -8.29
CA ARG A 139 3.05 5.64 -8.71
C ARG A 139 3.53 6.53 -7.58
N VAL A 140 4.84 6.53 -7.34
CA VAL A 140 5.51 7.44 -6.42
C VAL A 140 6.32 8.48 -7.19
N TYR A 141 6.41 9.68 -6.63
CA TYR A 141 7.31 10.74 -7.03
C TYR A 141 8.11 11.12 -5.79
N PHE A 142 9.35 10.66 -5.72
CA PHE A 142 10.23 10.98 -4.61
C PHE A 142 10.68 12.44 -4.69
N ASP A 143 10.78 13.13 -3.55
CA ASP A 143 11.26 14.51 -3.46
C ASP A 143 10.47 15.50 -4.38
N ALA A 144 9.18 15.24 -4.64
CA ALA A 144 8.35 15.91 -5.67
C ALA A 144 8.92 15.88 -7.10
N SER A 145 9.92 15.06 -7.38
CA SER A 145 10.60 15.04 -8.67
C SER A 145 9.89 14.14 -9.68
N ILE A 146 9.67 14.66 -10.89
CA ILE A 146 9.14 13.87 -12.02
C ILE A 146 10.16 12.85 -12.55
N PHE A 147 11.44 13.01 -12.21
CA PHE A 147 12.53 12.13 -12.66
C PHE A 147 12.79 10.99 -11.68
N LYS A 148 12.44 11.17 -10.39
CA LYS A 148 12.61 10.15 -9.35
C LYS A 148 11.29 9.44 -9.09
N THR A 149 10.80 8.74 -10.11
CA THR A 149 9.50 8.08 -10.08
C THR A 149 9.63 6.60 -10.39
N CYS A 150 8.84 5.79 -9.71
CA CYS A 150 8.54 4.43 -10.14
C CYS A 150 7.07 4.13 -9.90
N GLN A 151 6.61 3.03 -10.49
CA GLN A 151 5.23 2.58 -10.34
C GLN A 151 5.18 1.07 -10.24
N VAL A 152 4.20 0.59 -9.52
CA VAL A 152 3.84 -0.83 -9.45
C VAL A 152 2.42 -1.02 -9.96
N THR A 153 2.12 -2.22 -10.49
CA THR A 153 0.78 -2.55 -11.00
C THR A 153 0.26 -3.78 -10.29
N LEU A 154 -0.71 -3.55 -9.41
CA LEU A 154 -1.32 -4.54 -8.53
C LEU A 154 -2.52 -5.17 -9.25
N ARG A 155 -2.29 -6.34 -9.84
CA ARG A 155 -3.26 -7.02 -10.71
C ARG A 155 -4.12 -8.00 -9.91
N PRO A 156 -5.29 -8.41 -10.43
CA PRO A 156 -6.09 -9.47 -9.83
C PRO A 156 -5.32 -10.79 -9.69
N TYR A 157 -4.42 -11.08 -10.65
CA TYR A 157 -3.54 -12.25 -10.60
C TYR A 157 -2.61 -12.26 -9.39
N ASP A 158 -2.14 -11.08 -8.96
CA ASP A 158 -1.16 -10.92 -7.88
C ASP A 158 -1.79 -11.07 -6.48
N LEU A 159 -3.12 -11.20 -6.40
CA LEU A 159 -3.84 -11.37 -5.14
C LEU A 159 -3.51 -12.72 -4.50
N TYR A 160 -3.15 -12.73 -3.23
CA TYR A 160 -3.00 -13.93 -2.40
C TYR A 160 -3.82 -13.83 -1.12
N TRP A 161 -4.23 -14.97 -0.58
CA TRP A 161 -5.07 -15.05 0.62
C TRP A 161 -4.31 -14.55 1.86
N ILE A 162 -4.97 -13.77 2.71
CA ILE A 162 -4.41 -13.21 3.95
C ILE A 162 -5.26 -13.46 5.21
N GLY A 163 -6.46 -14.05 5.10
CA GLY A 163 -7.31 -14.36 6.27
C GLY A 163 -8.79 -14.13 6.02
#